data_AF-A0A8H6XK66-F1
#
_entry.id   AF-A0A8H6XK66-F1
#
_cell.length_a   1.000
_cell.length_b   1.000
_cell.length_c   1.000
_cell.angle_alpha   90.00
_cell.angle_beta   90.00
_cell.angle_gamma   90.00
#
_symmetry.space_group_name_H-M   'P 1'
#
loop_
_entity.id
_entity.type
_entity.pdbx_description
1 polymer ?
#
loop_
_entity_poly.entity_id
_entity_poly.type
_entity_poly.pdbx_seq_one_letter_code
_entity_poly.pdbx_strand_id
1 'polypeptide(L)'
;MLPFGLKLVWFALSLSGLIGCWAVLLPLAWAIQSYWGPIGYAVGITVLEGIFCLGLIWRMNPANIPRGFCLAQVLLTGLATFFIIGVLAAITTATTVYVAKPKQWGPQNETAILPWRVYYLLPMMLFPLLASAVHVTFVIFFDTFEPIDGLNCVGHPLWVRFVGYSGTPFLITIPCLWLSSVSAVRVIRTHSHIRRARRSVNVLHLDLDHFTSLPQKRSKQSMKAPHSVPPTPRAITTPSPSPSFIMQMTSNRESRRQPVSPVLRERS
;
A
#
# COMPACT_ATOMS: atom_id res chain seq x y z
N MET A 1 19.41 29.60 17.99
CA MET A 1 20.24 28.40 17.75
C MET A 1 19.82 27.30 18.70
N LEU A 2 19.29 26.17 18.20
CA LEU A 2 18.96 25.02 19.05
C LEU A 2 20.23 24.43 19.70
N PRO A 3 20.17 24.01 20.98
CA PRO A 3 21.28 23.33 21.64
C PRO A 3 21.62 22.03 20.91
N PHE A 4 22.91 21.68 20.85
CA PHE A 4 23.41 20.50 20.11
C PHE A 4 22.72 19.20 20.55
N GLY A 5 22.46 19.03 21.84
CA GLY A 5 21.76 17.86 22.37
C GLY A 5 20.38 17.66 21.76
N LEU A 6 19.62 18.73 21.52
CA LEU A 6 18.29 18.65 20.92
C LEU A 6 18.36 18.19 19.45
N LYS A 7 19.41 18.60 18.73
CA LYS A 7 19.67 18.13 17.35
C LYS A 7 19.97 16.63 17.32
N LEU A 8 20.75 16.13 18.28
CA LEU A 8 21.07 14.70 18.40
C LEU A 8 19.84 13.86 18.76
N VAL A 9 19.02 14.35 19.68
CA VAL A 9 17.75 13.69 20.03
C VAL A 9 16.82 13.64 18.83
N TRP A 10 16.70 14.74 18.08
CA TRP A 10 15.90 14.76 16.84
C TRP A 10 16.40 13.75 15.82
N PHE A 11 17.72 13.66 15.63
CA PHE A 11 18.33 12.67 14.75
C PHE A 11 18.05 11.24 15.19
N ALA A 12 18.24 10.91 16.47
CA ALA A 12 17.95 9.57 16.98
C ALA A 12 16.46 9.20 16.82
N LEU A 13 15.57 10.18 17.02
CA LEU A 13 14.13 10.03 16.82
C LEU A 13 13.79 9.78 15.34
N SER A 14 14.42 10.52 14.43
CA SER A 14 14.19 10.38 12.99
C SER A 14 14.72 9.05 12.44
N LEU A 15 15.93 8.64 12.86
CA LEU A 15 16.53 7.35 12.48
C LEU A 15 15.72 6.16 13.02
N SER A 16 15.27 6.22 14.27
CA SER A 16 14.40 5.17 14.84
C SER A 16 13.05 5.13 14.14
N GLY A 17 12.48 6.28 13.77
CA GLY A 17 11.30 6.38 12.92
C GLY A 17 11.50 5.74 11.54
N LEU A 18 12.65 5.95 10.90
CA LEU A 18 13.00 5.33 9.62
C LEU A 18 13.08 3.80 9.74
N ILE A 19 13.78 3.28 10.76
CA ILE A 19 13.89 1.84 11.01
C ILE A 19 12.50 1.24 11.26
N GLY A 20 11.68 1.90 12.09
CA GLY A 20 10.30 1.50 12.35
C GLY A 20 9.44 1.49 11.07
N CYS A 21 9.62 2.49 10.21
CA CYS A 21 8.92 2.57 8.93
C CYS A 21 9.25 1.38 8.02
N TRP A 22 10.53 1.04 7.86
CA TRP A 22 10.96 -0.15 7.12
C TRP A 22 10.44 -1.46 7.73
N ALA A 23 10.51 -1.58 9.06
CA ALA A 23 10.04 -2.75 9.78
C ALA A 23 8.54 -3.02 9.62
N VAL A 24 7.72 -1.97 9.45
CA VAL A 24 6.27 -2.11 9.22
C VAL A 24 5.93 -2.30 7.74
N LEU A 25 6.59 -1.55 6.84
CA LEU A 25 6.25 -1.57 5.41
C LEU A 25 6.68 -2.85 4.69
N LEU A 26 7.75 -3.50 5.14
CA LEU A 26 8.20 -4.77 4.56
C LEU A 26 7.16 -5.90 4.77
N PRO A 27 6.73 -6.22 6.01
CA PRO A 27 5.65 -7.19 6.22
C PRO A 27 4.36 -6.81 5.50
N LEU A 28 4.04 -5.51 5.42
CA LEU A 28 2.87 -5.02 4.70
C LEU A 28 2.96 -5.32 3.19
N ALA A 29 4.12 -5.09 2.57
CA ALA A 29 4.35 -5.42 1.17
C ALA A 29 4.16 -6.92 0.87
N TRP A 30 4.64 -7.76 1.79
CA TRP A 30 4.46 -9.21 1.72
C TRP A 30 3.01 -9.63 1.91
N ALA A 31 2.29 -9.03 2.87
CA ALA A 31 0.89 -9.35 3.12
C ALA A 31 -0.03 -8.98 1.94
N ILE A 32 0.26 -7.85 1.27
CA ILE A 32 -0.53 -7.37 0.12
C ILE A 32 -0.12 -8.06 -1.18
N GLN A 33 1.03 -8.74 -1.21
CA GLN A 33 1.66 -9.27 -2.42
C GLN A 33 1.91 -8.18 -3.47
N SER A 34 2.24 -6.97 -3.01
CA SER A 34 2.48 -5.80 -3.86
C SER A 34 3.58 -4.94 -3.25
N TYR A 35 4.76 -5.00 -3.87
CA TYR A 35 5.99 -4.39 -3.34
C TYR A 35 6.18 -2.93 -3.74
N TRP A 36 5.70 -2.52 -4.93
CA TRP A 36 6.04 -1.22 -5.52
C TRP A 36 5.64 -0.02 -4.66
N GLY A 37 4.44 -0.06 -4.04
CA GLY A 37 3.93 1.04 -3.21
C GLY A 37 4.70 1.21 -1.90
N PRO A 38 4.70 0.20 -1.00
CA PRO A 38 5.43 0.28 0.27
C PRO A 38 6.94 0.50 0.11
N ILE A 39 7.58 -0.18 -0.85
CA ILE A 39 9.02 0.02 -1.12
C ILE A 39 9.27 1.42 -1.67
N GLY A 40 8.46 1.89 -2.62
CA GLY A 40 8.57 3.25 -3.15
C GLY A 40 8.44 4.31 -2.06
N TYR A 41 7.47 4.15 -1.16
CA TYR A 41 7.29 5.04 -0.03
C TYR A 41 8.50 5.00 0.93
N ALA A 42 8.96 3.81 1.29
CA ALA A 42 10.12 3.62 2.18
C ALA A 42 11.39 4.24 1.58
N VAL A 43 11.64 4.05 0.28
CA VAL A 43 12.75 4.68 -0.44
C VAL A 43 12.66 6.19 -0.38
N GLY A 44 11.48 6.77 -0.65
CA GLY A 44 11.27 8.22 -0.57
C GLY A 44 11.59 8.78 0.83
N ILE A 45 11.11 8.13 1.89
CA ILE A 45 11.40 8.52 3.28
C ILE A 45 12.89 8.36 3.61
N THR A 46 13.54 7.31 3.10
CA THR A 46 14.99 7.08 3.29
C THR A 46 15.81 8.18 2.62
N VAL A 47 15.40 8.66 1.45
CA VAL A 47 16.06 9.79 0.77
C VAL A 47 15.89 11.07 1.59
N LEU A 48 14.67 11.37 2.07
CA LEU A 48 14.44 12.53 2.96
C LEU A 48 15.30 12.49 4.21
N GLU A 49 15.35 11.34 4.89
CA GLU A 49 16.17 11.17 6.08
C GLU A 49 17.66 11.25 5.74
N GLY A 50 18.10 10.64 4.65
CA GLY A 50 19.50 10.71 4.20
C GLY A 50 19.97 12.16 3.99
N ILE A 51 19.12 13.00 3.39
CA ILE A 51 19.41 14.43 3.21
C ILE A 51 19.53 15.15 4.57
N PHE A 52 18.64 14.83 5.51
CA PHE A 52 18.70 15.36 6.86
C PHE A 52 20.00 14.94 7.59
N CYS A 53 20.37 13.66 7.48
CA CYS A 53 21.61 13.10 8.01
C CYS A 53 22.86 13.76 7.42
N LEU A 54 22.87 14.04 6.11
CA LEU A 54 23.98 14.74 5.45
C LEU A 54 24.21 16.14 6.03
N GLY A 55 23.15 16.83 6.49
CA GLY A 55 23.28 18.12 7.16
C GLY A 55 24.09 18.06 8.46
N LEU A 56 24.11 16.91 9.15
CA LEU A 56 24.85 16.74 10.41
C LEU A 56 26.37 16.75 10.22
N ILE A 57 26.87 16.40 9.03
CA ILE A 57 28.31 16.41 8.71
C ILE A 57 28.90 17.80 8.96
N TRP A 58 28.14 18.85 8.66
CA TRP A 58 28.56 20.25 8.82
C TRP A 58 28.34 20.81 10.23
N ARG A 59 28.10 19.93 11.22
CA ARG A 59 27.78 20.29 12.61
C ARG A 59 26.61 21.27 12.72
N MET A 60 25.75 21.35 11.69
CA MET A 60 24.61 22.26 11.65
C MET A 60 25.02 23.72 11.89
N ASN A 61 26.21 24.11 11.41
CA ASN A 61 26.68 25.50 11.43
C ASN A 61 26.41 26.16 10.06
N PRO A 62 25.46 27.10 9.97
CA PRO A 62 25.06 27.71 8.71
C PRO A 62 26.22 28.45 8.00
N ALA A 63 27.21 28.95 8.75
CA ALA A 63 28.34 29.69 8.18
C ALA A 63 29.31 28.81 7.38
N ASN A 64 29.32 27.50 7.63
CA ASN A 64 30.27 26.57 7.01
C ASN A 64 29.67 25.79 5.83
N ILE A 65 28.37 25.94 5.56
CA ILE A 65 27.68 25.15 4.54
C ILE A 65 27.94 25.76 3.16
N PRO A 66 28.53 25.02 2.20
CA PRO A 66 28.73 25.53 0.86
C PRO A 66 27.37 25.70 0.15
N ARG A 67 27.25 26.76 -0.66
CA ARG A 67 26.01 27.09 -1.39
C ARG A 67 25.49 25.92 -2.25
N GLY A 68 26.39 25.16 -2.87
CA GLY A 68 26.02 23.98 -3.66
C GLY A 68 25.33 22.89 -2.84
N PHE A 69 25.79 22.66 -1.59
CA PHE A 69 25.15 21.70 -0.70
C PHE A 69 23.75 22.18 -0.28
N CYS A 70 23.63 23.47 0.01
CA CYS A 70 22.37 24.14 0.34
C CYS A 70 21.33 23.98 -0.77
N LEU A 71 21.75 24.22 -2.02
CA LEU A 71 20.94 24.03 -3.21
C LEU A 71 20.55 22.55 -3.40
N ALA A 72 21.50 21.64 -3.30
CA ALA A 72 21.25 20.20 -3.44
C ALA A 72 20.28 19.69 -2.38
N GLN A 73 20.42 20.14 -1.12
CA GLN A 73 19.52 19.79 -0.02
C GLN A 73 18.08 20.20 -0.34
N VAL A 74 17.84 21.46 -0.75
CA VAL A 74 16.50 21.95 -1.10
C VAL A 74 15.90 21.17 -2.28
N LEU A 75 16.68 20.96 -3.35
CA LEU A 75 16.22 20.25 -4.54
C LEU A 75 15.90 18.78 -4.26
N LEU A 76 16.76 18.09 -3.52
CA LEU A 76 16.56 16.68 -3.18
C LEU A 76 15.38 16.51 -2.21
N THR A 77 15.20 17.42 -1.25
CA THR A 77 14.04 17.39 -0.34
C THR A 77 12.75 17.61 -1.13
N GLY A 78 12.74 18.57 -2.08
CA GLY A 78 11.62 18.78 -2.98
C GLY A 78 11.29 17.52 -3.81
N LEU A 79 12.30 16.97 -4.48
CA LEU A 79 12.16 15.76 -5.31
C LEU A 79 11.63 14.57 -4.51
N ALA A 80 12.20 14.30 -3.34
CA ALA A 80 11.77 13.19 -2.49
C ALA A 80 10.34 13.39 -1.97
N THR A 81 9.97 14.63 -1.62
CA THR A 81 8.59 14.96 -1.21
C THR A 81 7.61 14.72 -2.36
N PHE A 82 7.92 15.21 -3.57
CA PHE A 82 7.07 14.96 -4.74
C PHE A 82 6.96 13.47 -5.06
N PHE A 83 8.05 12.72 -4.97
CA PHE A 83 8.07 11.28 -5.18
C PHE A 83 7.17 10.54 -4.18
N ILE A 84 7.29 10.83 -2.88
CA ILE A 84 6.43 10.24 -1.84
C ILE A 84 4.96 10.53 -2.14
N ILE A 85 4.62 11.78 -2.47
CA ILE A 85 3.24 12.17 -2.79
C ILE A 85 2.74 11.48 -4.05
N GLY A 86 3.59 11.32 -5.06
CA GLY A 86 3.29 10.56 -6.27
C GLY A 86 2.98 9.09 -5.98
N VAL A 87 3.79 8.45 -5.13
CA VAL A 87 3.56 7.07 -4.66
C VAL A 87 2.26 6.98 -3.87
N LEU A 88 1.99 7.91 -2.95
CA LEU A 88 0.74 7.94 -2.18
C LEU A 88 -0.47 8.11 -3.11
N ALA A 89 -0.42 9.02 -4.08
CA ALA A 89 -1.48 9.22 -5.05
C ALA A 89 -1.71 7.96 -5.92
N ALA A 90 -0.64 7.26 -6.31
CA ALA A 90 -0.73 5.99 -7.02
C ALA A 90 -1.40 4.90 -6.16
N ILE A 91 -1.02 4.77 -4.88
CA ILE A 91 -1.64 3.83 -3.93
C ILE A 91 -3.11 4.17 -3.72
N THR A 92 -3.45 5.44 -3.47
CA THR A 92 -4.85 5.89 -3.30
C THR A 92 -5.68 5.62 -4.55
N THR A 93 -5.12 5.82 -5.74
CA THR A 93 -5.80 5.49 -6.99
C THR A 93 -6.00 3.99 -7.12
N ALA A 94 -4.97 3.19 -6.83
CA ALA A 94 -5.04 1.73 -6.89
C ALA A 94 -6.07 1.16 -5.92
N THR A 95 -6.11 1.64 -4.67
CA THR A 95 -7.10 1.23 -3.66
C THR A 95 -8.51 1.66 -4.06
N THR A 96 -8.68 2.87 -4.61
CA THR A 96 -9.99 3.34 -5.09
C THR A 96 -10.50 2.50 -6.25
N VAL A 97 -9.64 2.16 -7.22
CA VAL A 97 -9.99 1.27 -8.34
C VAL A 97 -10.33 -0.13 -7.84
N TYR A 98 -9.56 -0.66 -6.87
CA TYR A 98 -9.83 -1.96 -6.26
C TYR A 98 -11.20 -1.99 -5.58
N VAL A 99 -11.50 -0.98 -4.74
CA VAL A 99 -12.79 -0.84 -4.04
C VAL A 99 -13.95 -0.59 -5.02
N ALA A 100 -13.69 0.07 -6.14
CA ALA A 100 -14.69 0.36 -7.16
C ALA A 100 -15.12 -0.86 -7.97
N LYS A 101 -14.26 -1.89 -8.08
CA LYS A 101 -14.59 -3.07 -8.88
C LYS A 101 -15.62 -3.95 -8.16
N PRO A 102 -16.75 -4.30 -8.80
CA PRO A 102 -17.69 -5.25 -8.23
C PRO A 102 -17.03 -6.63 -8.12
N LYS A 103 -17.32 -7.33 -7.02
CA LYS A 103 -16.75 -8.65 -6.64
C LYS A 103 -16.89 -9.74 -7.73
N GLN A 104 -17.72 -9.50 -8.75
CA GLN A 104 -18.05 -10.46 -9.81
C GLN A 104 -17.15 -10.37 -11.06
N TRP A 105 -16.27 -9.37 -11.19
CA TRP A 105 -15.53 -9.12 -12.45
C TRP A 105 -14.02 -9.43 -12.42
N GLY A 106 -13.53 -10.07 -11.36
CA GLY A 106 -12.12 -10.50 -11.30
C GLY A 106 -11.93 -11.90 -11.90
N PRO A 107 -11.04 -12.10 -12.88
CA PRO A 107 -10.57 -13.44 -13.21
C PRO A 107 -9.99 -14.07 -11.93
N GLN A 108 -10.41 -15.29 -11.60
CA GLN A 108 -10.06 -15.99 -10.35
C GLN A 108 -8.54 -16.21 -10.13
N ASN A 109 -7.71 -15.86 -11.12
CA ASN A 109 -6.28 -16.18 -11.16
C ASN A 109 -5.35 -15.01 -10.78
N GLU A 110 -5.86 -13.82 -10.48
CA GLU A 110 -5.00 -12.72 -9.98
C GLU A 110 -4.77 -12.88 -8.48
N THR A 111 -3.57 -13.36 -8.10
CA THR A 111 -3.16 -13.57 -6.71
C THR A 111 -2.78 -12.28 -5.98
N ALA A 112 -2.44 -11.22 -6.72
CA ALA A 112 -2.05 -9.93 -6.14
C ALA A 112 -3.27 -9.05 -5.87
N ILE A 113 -3.36 -8.49 -4.66
CA ILE A 113 -4.48 -7.62 -4.25
C ILE A 113 -4.44 -6.29 -5.03
N LEU A 114 -3.24 -5.78 -5.31
CA LEU A 114 -3.00 -4.55 -6.09
C LEU A 114 -2.09 -4.86 -7.30
N PRO A 115 -2.64 -5.35 -8.43
CA PRO A 115 -1.82 -5.60 -9.61
C PRO A 115 -1.22 -4.30 -10.13
N TRP A 116 0.07 -4.33 -10.49
CA TRP A 116 0.75 -3.21 -11.12
C TRP A 116 0.10 -2.87 -12.46
N ARG A 117 -0.04 -1.58 -12.75
CA ARG A 117 -0.62 -1.07 -13.99
C ARG A 117 0.17 0.14 -14.47
N VAL A 118 0.40 0.21 -15.78
CA VAL A 118 1.26 1.24 -16.40
C VAL A 118 0.79 2.66 -16.08
N TYR A 119 -0.53 2.90 -15.95
CA TYR A 119 -1.04 4.23 -15.61
C TYR A 119 -0.69 4.71 -14.19
N TYR A 120 -0.25 3.83 -13.28
CA TYR A 120 0.29 4.25 -11.98
C TYR A 120 1.65 4.97 -12.11
N LEU A 121 2.35 4.80 -13.24
CA LEU A 121 3.57 5.57 -13.53
C LEU A 121 3.29 7.07 -13.67
N LEU A 122 2.06 7.47 -14.02
CA LEU A 122 1.71 8.87 -14.20
C LEU A 122 1.83 9.66 -12.88
N PRO A 123 1.13 9.30 -11.79
CA PRO A 123 1.34 9.96 -10.50
C PRO A 123 2.72 9.64 -9.89
N MET A 124 3.30 8.46 -10.14
CA MET A 124 4.55 8.04 -9.49
C MET A 124 5.81 8.67 -10.10
N MET A 125 5.88 8.88 -11.42
CA MET A 125 7.09 9.33 -12.12
C MET A 125 6.86 10.65 -12.87
N LEU A 126 5.75 10.80 -13.58
CA LEU A 126 5.50 12.02 -14.36
C LEU A 126 5.25 13.22 -13.45
N PHE A 127 4.43 13.06 -12.40
CA PHE A 127 4.18 14.15 -11.45
C PHE A 127 5.45 14.65 -10.76
N PRO A 128 6.31 13.80 -10.14
CA PRO A 128 7.54 14.28 -9.51
C PRO A 128 8.52 14.92 -10.49
N LEU A 129 8.59 14.44 -11.72
CA LEU A 129 9.44 15.02 -12.76
C LEU A 129 8.98 16.42 -13.16
N LEU A 130 7.67 16.61 -13.39
CA LEU A 130 7.12 17.93 -13.71
C LEU A 130 7.21 18.90 -12.53
N ALA A 131 6.84 18.43 -11.32
CA ALA A 131 6.92 19.23 -10.11
C ALA A 131 8.35 19.63 -9.76
N SER A 132 9.32 18.73 -9.94
CA SER A 132 10.74 19.04 -9.73
C SER A 132 11.27 20.01 -10.79
N ALA A 133 10.89 19.88 -12.07
CA ALA A 133 11.28 20.84 -13.11
C ALA A 133 10.79 22.25 -12.79
N VAL A 134 9.52 22.40 -12.38
CA VAL A 134 8.97 23.67 -11.91
C VAL A 134 9.74 24.16 -10.67
N HIS A 135 9.94 23.30 -9.67
CA HIS A 135 10.66 23.67 -8.46
C HIS A 135 12.10 24.15 -8.74
N VAL A 136 12.86 23.41 -9.56
CA VAL A 136 14.22 23.78 -9.99
C VAL A 136 14.22 25.12 -10.71
N THR A 137 13.25 25.35 -11.60
CA THR A 137 13.14 26.63 -12.33
C THR A 137 12.94 27.80 -11.37
N PHE A 138 12.05 27.66 -10.39
CA PHE A 138 11.83 28.67 -9.35
C PHE A 138 13.07 28.89 -8.49
N VAL A 139 13.72 27.80 -8.06
CA VAL A 139 14.94 27.82 -7.25
C VAL A 139 16.05 28.59 -7.98
N ILE A 140 16.30 28.30 -9.26
CA ILE A 140 17.32 29.00 -10.06
C ILE A 140 16.95 30.46 -10.30
N PHE A 141 15.66 30.75 -10.55
CA PHE A 141 15.22 32.11 -10.90
C PHE A 141 15.31 33.08 -9.71
N PHE A 142 14.99 32.63 -8.50
CA PHE A 142 14.98 33.51 -7.33
C PHE A 142 16.35 33.65 -6.65
N ASP A 143 17.27 32.68 -6.81
CA ASP A 143 18.67 32.63 -6.29
C ASP A 143 18.89 33.07 -4.82
N THR A 144 17.82 33.19 -4.02
CA THR A 144 17.88 33.66 -2.64
C THR A 144 17.83 32.48 -1.68
N PHE A 145 18.98 31.84 -1.50
CA PHE A 145 19.20 30.82 -0.47
C PHE A 145 19.95 31.43 0.71
N GLU A 146 19.24 31.62 1.81
CA GLU A 146 19.86 31.99 3.08
C GLU A 146 19.76 30.81 4.04
N PRO A 147 20.85 30.47 4.74
CA PRO A 147 20.81 29.41 5.74
C PRO A 147 20.11 29.92 6.99
N ILE A 148 18.86 29.51 7.19
CA ILE A 148 18.04 29.91 8.34
C ILE A 148 18.12 28.83 9.42
N ASP A 149 18.43 29.23 10.64
CA ASP A 149 18.36 28.39 11.85
C ASP A 149 19.20 27.12 11.89
N GLY A 150 20.13 26.96 10.94
CA GLY A 150 21.23 26.01 11.01
C GLY A 150 20.86 24.54 10.82
N LEU A 151 19.60 24.19 10.56
CA LEU A 151 19.20 22.81 10.26
C LEU A 151 18.89 22.58 8.77
N ASN A 152 18.25 23.55 8.13
CA ASN A 152 17.86 23.45 6.72
C ASN A 152 18.15 24.76 6.00
N CYS A 153 18.60 24.63 4.77
CA CYS A 153 18.59 25.74 3.85
C CYS A 153 17.17 26.08 3.45
N VAL A 154 16.80 27.35 3.54
CA VAL A 154 15.44 27.74 3.22
C VAL A 154 15.43 28.87 2.21
N GLY A 155 14.77 28.63 1.08
CA GLY A 155 14.55 29.66 0.08
C GLY A 155 13.71 30.80 0.65
N HIS A 156 14.22 32.01 0.50
CA HIS A 156 13.39 33.21 0.40
C HIS A 156 13.08 33.40 -1.10
N PRO A 157 11.96 34.02 -1.50
CA PRO A 157 10.75 34.36 -0.73
C PRO A 157 9.87 33.13 -0.38
N LEU A 158 8.87 33.34 0.49
CA LEU A 158 7.90 32.30 0.94
C LEU A 158 7.26 31.49 -0.20
N TRP A 159 7.09 32.09 -1.38
CA TRP A 159 6.54 31.43 -2.57
C TRP A 159 7.35 30.23 -3.05
N VAL A 160 8.69 30.25 -2.91
CA VAL A 160 9.53 29.12 -3.30
C VAL A 160 9.24 27.89 -2.42
N ARG A 161 8.93 28.12 -1.14
CA ARG A 161 8.52 27.05 -0.20
C ARG A 161 7.13 26.51 -0.54
N PHE A 162 6.22 27.42 -0.91
CA PHE A 162 4.87 27.06 -1.34
C PHE A 162 4.90 26.22 -2.62
N VAL A 163 5.69 26.58 -3.63
CA VAL A 163 5.83 25.78 -4.85
C VAL A 163 6.57 24.46 -4.59
N GLY A 164 7.52 24.45 -3.65
CA GLY A 164 8.25 23.27 -3.23
C GLY A 164 7.41 22.30 -2.38
N TYR A 165 7.84 22.08 -1.14
CA TYR A 165 7.38 20.96 -0.32
C TYR A 165 5.93 21.07 0.22
N SER A 166 5.29 22.25 0.20
CA SER A 166 3.99 22.44 0.86
C SER A 166 2.81 22.58 -0.09
N GLY A 167 2.86 23.48 -1.07
CA GLY A 167 1.72 23.80 -1.93
C GLY A 167 1.50 22.78 -3.05
N THR A 168 2.55 22.38 -3.78
CA THR A 168 2.38 21.40 -4.87
C THR A 168 1.87 20.03 -4.36
N PRO A 169 2.39 19.48 -3.24
CA PRO A 169 1.80 18.31 -2.60
C PRO A 169 0.34 18.51 -2.19
N PHE A 170 0.00 19.68 -1.65
CA PHE A 170 -1.35 20.01 -1.22
C PHE A 170 -2.36 20.00 -2.39
N LEU A 171 -1.95 20.40 -3.59
CA LEU A 171 -2.81 20.31 -4.77
C LEU A 171 -3.16 18.86 -5.13
N ILE A 172 -2.23 17.91 -4.92
CA ILE A 172 -2.47 16.48 -5.15
C ILE A 172 -3.25 15.83 -4.01
N THR A 173 -3.14 16.34 -2.78
CA THR A 173 -3.92 15.77 -1.67
C THR A 173 -5.42 15.99 -1.84
N ILE A 174 -5.87 17.07 -2.49
CA ILE A 174 -7.30 17.35 -2.74
C ILE A 174 -8.00 16.20 -3.51
N PRO A 175 -7.55 15.79 -4.72
CA PRO A 175 -8.16 14.67 -5.42
C PRO A 175 -7.95 13.34 -4.68
N CYS A 176 -6.83 13.14 -4.00
CA CYS A 176 -6.59 11.94 -3.19
C CYS A 176 -7.58 11.84 -2.01
N LEU A 177 -7.87 12.95 -1.33
CA LEU A 177 -8.86 13.02 -0.26
C LEU A 177 -10.25 12.72 -0.79
N TRP A 178 -10.63 13.32 -1.93
CA TRP A 178 -11.89 13.02 -2.59
C TRP A 178 -12.04 11.52 -2.93
N LEU A 179 -11.03 10.92 -3.57
CA LEU A 179 -11.04 9.48 -3.90
C LEU A 179 -11.10 8.61 -2.65
N SER A 180 -10.34 8.97 -1.60
CA SER A 180 -10.36 8.29 -0.31
C SER A 180 -11.76 8.34 0.31
N SER A 181 -12.42 9.50 0.34
CA SER A 181 -13.80 9.65 0.83
C SER A 181 -14.79 8.81 0.02
N VAL A 182 -14.69 8.81 -1.31
CA VAL A 182 -15.56 7.99 -2.18
C VAL A 182 -15.35 6.50 -1.91
N SER A 183 -14.10 6.05 -1.78
CA SER A 183 -13.78 4.65 -1.46
C SER A 183 -14.33 4.24 -0.09
N ALA A 184 -14.17 5.09 0.93
CA ALA A 184 -14.70 4.85 2.27
C ALA A 184 -16.23 4.71 2.27
N VAL A 185 -16.95 5.62 1.60
CA VAL A 185 -18.41 5.55 1.46
C VAL A 185 -18.85 4.27 0.77
N ARG A 186 -18.14 3.82 -0.28
CA ARG A 186 -18.44 2.57 -0.98
C ARG A 186 -18.19 1.33 -0.10
N VAL A 187 -17.10 1.30 0.64
CA VAL A 187 -16.82 0.20 1.58
C VAL A 187 -17.91 0.12 2.66
N ILE A 188 -18.30 1.25 3.23
CA ILE A 188 -19.37 1.32 4.25
C ILE A 188 -20.68 0.79 3.67
N ARG A 189 -21.10 1.26 2.48
CA ARG A 189 -22.32 0.79 1.82
C ARG A 189 -22.26 -0.71 1.55
N THR A 190 -21.15 -1.20 0.99
CA THR A 190 -20.96 -2.63 0.69
C THR A 190 -21.04 -3.48 1.96
N HIS A 191 -20.37 -3.04 3.02
CA HIS A 191 -20.41 -3.72 4.32
C HIS A 191 -21.82 -3.72 4.93
N SER A 192 -22.58 -2.62 4.80
CA SER A 192 -23.99 -2.57 5.20
C SER A 192 -24.86 -3.57 4.41
N HIS A 193 -24.65 -3.69 3.08
CA HIS A 193 -25.37 -4.66 2.26
C HIS A 193 -25.02 -6.11 2.65
N ILE A 194 -23.75 -6.44 2.86
CA ILE A 194 -23.32 -7.76 3.32
C ILE A 194 -23.90 -8.09 4.70
N ARG A 195 -23.91 -7.13 5.62
CA ARG A 195 -24.54 -7.30 6.94
C ARG A 195 -26.03 -7.58 6.84
N ARG A 196 -26.76 -6.89 5.93
CA ARG A 196 -28.20 -7.14 5.70
C ARG A 196 -28.44 -8.53 5.11
N ALA A 197 -27.67 -8.95 4.11
CA ALA A 197 -27.78 -10.27 3.51
C ALA A 197 -27.45 -11.40 4.50
N ARG A 198 -26.46 -11.20 5.40
CA ARG A 198 -26.17 -12.18 6.47
C ARG A 198 -27.29 -12.26 7.50
N ARG A 199 -27.92 -11.13 7.85
CA ARG A 199 -29.07 -11.13 8.76
C ARG A 199 -30.26 -11.90 8.18
N SER A 200 -30.58 -11.73 6.89
CA SER A 200 -31.68 -12.48 6.28
C SER A 200 -31.44 -13.98 6.26
N VAL A 201 -30.20 -14.43 6.03
CA VAL A 201 -29.84 -15.86 6.10
C VAL A 201 -29.96 -16.40 7.52
N ASN A 202 -29.50 -15.66 8.53
CA ASN A 202 -29.62 -16.08 9.92
C ASN A 202 -31.08 -16.16 10.39
N VAL A 203 -31.94 -15.22 9.98
CA VAL A 203 -33.38 -15.24 10.29
C VAL A 203 -34.04 -16.43 9.59
N LEU A 204 -33.74 -16.69 8.32
CA LEU A 204 -34.26 -17.86 7.60
C LEU A 204 -33.84 -19.17 8.28
N HIS A 205 -32.60 -19.26 8.78
CA HIS A 205 -32.13 -20.44 9.52
C HIS A 205 -32.89 -20.63 10.85
N LEU A 206 -33.17 -19.55 11.58
CA LEU A 206 -33.97 -19.63 12.82
C LEU A 206 -35.41 -20.10 12.56
N ASP A 207 -36.00 -19.71 11.44
CA ASP A 207 -37.38 -20.08 11.10
C ASP A 207 -37.46 -21.52 10.55
N LEU A 208 -36.44 -21.98 9.81
CA LEU A 208 -36.36 -23.36 9.32
C LEU A 208 -36.12 -24.38 10.44
N ASP A 209 -35.36 -24.02 11.48
CA ASP A 209 -35.10 -24.89 12.63
C ASP A 209 -36.36 -25.08 13.51
N HIS A 210 -37.41 -24.28 13.32
CA HIS A 210 -38.69 -24.44 14.04
C HIS A 210 -39.61 -25.51 13.42
N PHE A 211 -39.43 -25.87 12.14
CA PHE A 211 -40.26 -26.87 11.45
C PHE A 211 -39.60 -28.25 11.32
N THR A 212 -38.32 -28.39 11.65
CA THR A 212 -37.64 -29.68 11.76
C THR A 212 -36.87 -29.78 13.06
N SER A 213 -37.59 -29.91 14.18
CA SER A 213 -37.02 -30.46 15.41
C SER A 213 -36.70 -31.94 15.17
N LEU A 214 -35.59 -32.24 14.50
CA LEU A 214 -35.03 -33.58 14.56
C LEU A 214 -34.73 -33.86 16.03
N PRO A 215 -35.15 -35.02 16.58
CA PRO A 215 -34.98 -35.33 17.98
C PRO A 215 -33.50 -35.25 18.33
N GLN A 216 -33.15 -34.22 19.10
CA GLN A 216 -31.80 -34.01 19.59
C GLN A 216 -31.50 -35.17 20.53
N LYS A 217 -30.88 -36.22 19.98
CA LYS A 217 -30.44 -37.39 20.74
C LYS A 217 -29.38 -36.88 21.70
N ARG A 218 -29.83 -36.60 22.92
CA ARG A 218 -29.07 -36.10 24.06
C ARG A 218 -28.00 -37.14 24.37
N SER A 219 -26.87 -37.06 23.67
CA SER A 219 -25.67 -37.82 24.00
C SER A 219 -25.22 -37.31 25.35
N LYS A 220 -25.60 -38.03 26.40
CA LYS A 220 -25.03 -37.92 27.73
C LYS A 220 -23.57 -38.33 27.60
N GLN A 221 -22.74 -37.40 27.16
CA GLN A 221 -21.30 -37.52 27.27
C GLN A 221 -20.98 -37.38 28.76
N SER A 222 -21.01 -38.53 29.42
CA SER A 222 -20.52 -38.72 30.77
C SER A 222 -19.09 -38.20 30.81
N MET A 223 -18.88 -37.10 31.55
CA MET A 223 -17.56 -36.63 31.94
C MET A 223 -16.88 -37.77 32.70
N LYS A 224 -15.99 -38.50 32.02
CA LYS A 224 -14.93 -39.23 32.69
C LYS A 224 -13.70 -38.32 32.76
N ALA A 225 -13.29 -38.11 34.00
CA ALA A 225 -12.12 -37.35 34.44
C ALA A 225 -10.81 -37.91 33.83
N PRO A 226 -9.71 -37.14 33.91
CA PRO A 226 -8.50 -37.37 33.15
C PRO A 226 -7.64 -38.45 33.81
N HIS A 227 -7.33 -39.50 33.06
CA HIS A 227 -6.23 -40.39 33.42
C HIS A 227 -5.38 -40.73 32.19
N SER A 228 -4.15 -40.24 32.27
CA SER A 228 -2.90 -40.98 32.02
C SER A 228 -2.59 -41.47 30.60
N VAL A 229 -1.49 -40.89 30.10
CA VAL A 229 -0.47 -41.42 29.17
C VAL A 229 -0.87 -41.56 27.69
N PRO A 230 -0.18 -40.86 26.77
CA PRO A 230 -0.32 -41.08 25.34
C PRO A 230 0.39 -42.38 24.92
N PRO A 231 -0.28 -43.32 24.22
CA PRO A 231 0.40 -44.37 23.50
C PRO A 231 0.99 -43.81 22.21
N THR A 232 2.24 -44.18 21.97
CA THR A 232 3.07 -43.93 20.80
C THR A 232 2.31 -44.21 19.49
N PRO A 233 2.32 -43.30 18.51
CA PRO A 233 1.69 -43.56 17.22
C PRO A 233 2.43 -44.66 16.46
N ARG A 234 1.73 -45.76 16.21
CA ARG A 234 2.16 -46.84 15.33
C ARG A 234 2.10 -46.34 13.88
N ALA A 235 3.21 -46.46 13.16
CA ALA A 235 3.29 -46.11 11.75
C ALA A 235 2.25 -46.90 10.94
N ILE A 236 1.31 -46.18 10.32
CA ILE A 236 0.43 -46.75 9.30
C ILE A 236 1.21 -46.72 8.00
N THR A 237 1.60 -47.91 7.55
CA THR A 237 2.11 -48.14 6.20
C THR A 237 0.99 -47.84 5.20
N THR A 238 1.13 -46.72 4.49
CA THR A 238 0.27 -46.39 3.35
C THR A 238 0.52 -47.37 2.21
N PRO A 239 -0.53 -47.98 1.63
CA PRO A 239 -0.39 -48.85 0.47
C PRO A 239 0.06 -48.05 -0.76
N SER A 240 0.97 -48.66 -1.51
CA SER A 240 1.54 -48.19 -2.76
C SER A 240 0.45 -47.79 -3.77
N PRO A 241 0.54 -46.62 -4.43
CA PRO A 241 -0.42 -46.22 -5.44
C PRO A 241 -0.30 -47.11 -6.68
N SER A 242 -1.41 -47.77 -7.02
CA SER A 242 -1.54 -48.58 -8.23
C SER A 242 -1.53 -47.70 -9.48
N PRO A 243 -0.81 -48.06 -10.56
CA PRO A 243 -0.59 -47.22 -11.75
C PRO A 243 -1.81 -47.06 -12.68
N SER A 244 -3.00 -47.52 -12.30
CA SER A 244 -4.18 -47.57 -13.18
C SER A 244 -5.05 -46.30 -13.18
N PHE A 245 -4.76 -45.27 -12.36
CA PHE A 245 -5.61 -44.08 -12.25
C PHE A 245 -5.16 -42.85 -13.08
N ILE A 246 -4.03 -42.95 -13.81
CA ILE A 246 -3.49 -41.80 -14.57
C ILE A 246 -4.16 -41.63 -15.94
N MET A 247 -4.89 -42.62 -16.45
CA MET A 247 -5.35 -42.60 -17.85
C MET A 247 -6.72 -41.96 -18.10
N GLN A 248 -7.46 -41.54 -17.07
CA GLN A 248 -8.84 -41.04 -17.24
C GLN A 248 -9.01 -39.51 -17.15
N MET A 249 -7.97 -38.75 -16.75
CA MET A 249 -8.06 -37.28 -16.69
C MET A 249 -7.60 -36.55 -17.96
N THR A 250 -7.04 -37.24 -18.96
CA THR A 250 -6.64 -36.62 -20.23
C THR A 250 -7.76 -36.59 -21.28
N SER A 251 -8.83 -37.37 -21.13
CA SER A 251 -9.91 -37.43 -22.14
C SER A 251 -10.90 -36.25 -22.07
N ASN A 252 -11.02 -35.57 -20.92
CA ASN A 252 -12.06 -34.54 -20.75
C ASN A 252 -11.63 -33.10 -21.10
N ARG A 253 -10.43 -32.90 -21.68
CA ARG A 253 -9.92 -31.57 -22.02
C ARG A 253 -10.12 -31.15 -23.48
N GLU A 254 -10.53 -32.08 -24.37
CA GLU A 254 -10.64 -31.81 -25.81
C GLU A 254 -12.04 -31.28 -26.24
N SER A 255 -13.10 -31.49 -25.44
CA SER A 255 -14.50 -31.24 -25.86
C SER A 255 -15.07 -29.87 -25.43
N ARG A 256 -14.28 -28.80 -25.49
CA ARG A 256 -14.76 -27.41 -25.30
C ARG A 256 -14.10 -26.41 -26.26
N ARG A 257 -13.94 -26.79 -27.52
CA ARG A 257 -13.79 -25.81 -28.61
C ARG A 257 -15.19 -25.47 -29.13
N GLN A 258 -15.81 -24.44 -28.56
CA GLN A 258 -16.94 -23.78 -29.20
C GLN A 258 -16.42 -22.97 -30.40
N PRO A 259 -17.06 -23.05 -31.57
CA PRO A 259 -16.75 -22.19 -32.70
C PRO A 259 -17.18 -20.75 -32.42
N VAL A 260 -16.23 -19.82 -32.49
CA VAL A 260 -16.50 -18.39 -32.48
C VAL A 260 -17.18 -18.03 -33.79
N SER A 261 -18.44 -17.60 -33.72
CA SER A 261 -19.14 -17.00 -34.86
C SER A 261 -18.57 -15.61 -35.17
N PRO A 262 -18.33 -15.28 -36.45
CA PRO A 262 -17.96 -13.94 -36.86
C PRO A 262 -19.22 -13.09 -36.95
N VAL A 263 -19.44 -12.20 -35.98
CA VAL A 263 -20.45 -11.14 -36.14
C VAL A 263 -19.74 -9.92 -36.72
N LEU A 264 -19.94 -9.75 -38.03
CA LEU A 264 -19.85 -8.47 -38.73
C LEU A 264 -20.57 -7.39 -37.92
N ARG A 265 -19.90 -6.25 -37.70
CA ARG A 265 -20.60 -4.98 -37.67
C ARG A 265 -19.71 -3.85 -38.17
N GLU A 266 -19.71 -3.70 -39.49
CA GLU A 266 -19.66 -2.38 -40.12
C GLU A 266 -20.83 -1.54 -39.61
N ARG A 267 -20.58 -0.29 -39.23
CA ARG A 267 -21.16 0.90 -39.86
C ARG A 267 -20.80 2.18 -39.09
N SER A 268 -20.39 3.15 -39.91
CA SER A 268 -20.44 4.63 -39.77
C SER A 268 -19.67 5.27 -38.64
#